data_AF-A0AA91A0M4-F1
#
_entry.id   AF-A0AA91A0M4-F1
#
_cell.length_a   1.000
_cell.length_b   1.000
_cell.length_c   1.000
_cell.angle_alpha   90.00
_cell.angle_beta   90.00
_cell.angle_gamma   90.00
#
_symmetry.space_group_name_H-M   'P 1'
#
loop_
_entity.id
_entity.type
_entity.pdbx_description
1 polymer ?
#
loop_
_entity_poly.entity_id
_entity_poly.type
_entity_poly.pdbx_seq_one_letter_code
_entity_poly.pdbx_strand_id
1 'polypeptide(L)'
;MGLIDKIVGFYEDIRELNSSNIQDFRGKMKSWLKMGMLAGRIFYIKDMWARDVAALTFASFMALIPFMAMMFVIARGFGYTAMLESWLSTTFEAQPVVAQTIVNFVHNYIENTQSNYIIGTGIVMFLYTIISLMQKIELTFDDIWHTGERSWKQIVTEYPTILFGLGMMILFASFFNVWTVNVIDDVDRIADMGETIPAFILHVAAFVPMFLFFVFCYCVIPNTYIRFRSTLVPSLLAGISMTALQYGYIYLQVFLSSYNVIYGSLAAIPLFLLWLQISWAIVVFGALLCYTNQNLHHYDLDLKYDHVKLEQRIKVCAVVMHQVCHRFNDGEQAFTPKDIHEVTKIPQQIINHAVKELLQAKLLVEIRSEKKGSFEESIILHPIEKIDHLTYGAMIERLFTYGADVVGLAEQNPDWEMWKDIDVLNAEFVEKGKNINFV
;
A
#
# COMPACT_ATOMS: atom_id res chain seq x y z
N MET A 1 17.48 -23.58 26.59
CA MET A 1 17.90 -23.75 25.17
C MET A 1 16.73 -24.08 24.23
N GLY A 2 15.85 -25.04 24.51
CA GLY A 2 14.93 -25.59 23.50
C GLY A 2 13.70 -24.78 23.00
N LEU A 3 13.42 -23.56 23.49
CA LEU A 3 12.26 -22.76 23.03
C LEU A 3 12.68 -21.69 22.02
N ILE A 4 13.81 -21.01 22.28
CA ILE A 4 14.39 -20.03 21.37
C ILE A 4 14.92 -20.72 20.11
N ASP A 5 15.62 -21.85 20.23
CA ASP A 5 16.09 -22.62 19.06
C ASP A 5 14.93 -23.19 18.23
N LYS A 6 13.78 -23.50 18.87
CA LYS A 6 12.57 -23.89 18.14
C LYS A 6 11.91 -22.72 17.41
N ILE A 7 11.92 -21.53 18.00
CA ILE A 7 11.41 -20.31 17.36
C ILE A 7 12.32 -19.89 16.20
N VAL A 8 13.64 -19.97 16.39
CA VAL A 8 14.64 -19.68 15.35
C VAL A 8 14.58 -20.73 14.24
N GLY A 9 14.51 -22.02 14.58
CA GLY A 9 14.35 -23.09 13.59
C GLY A 9 13.03 -23.01 12.83
N PHE A 10 11.93 -22.63 13.50
CA PHE A 10 10.65 -22.37 12.82
C PHE A 10 10.71 -21.14 11.91
N TYR A 11 11.48 -20.11 12.31
CA TYR A 11 11.71 -18.93 11.50
C TYR A 11 12.53 -19.25 10.25
N GLU A 12 13.59 -20.04 10.37
CA GLU A 12 14.38 -20.54 9.24
C GLU A 12 13.56 -21.45 8.32
N ASP A 13 12.77 -22.37 8.88
CA ASP A 13 11.90 -23.29 8.12
C ASP A 13 10.78 -22.56 7.35
N ILE A 14 10.26 -21.45 7.88
CA ILE A 14 9.34 -20.58 7.14
C ILE A 14 10.08 -19.73 6.09
N ARG A 15 11.29 -19.27 6.40
CA ARG A 15 12.12 -18.50 5.47
C ARG A 15 12.51 -19.31 4.24
N GLU A 16 12.88 -20.58 4.41
CA GLU A 16 13.30 -21.48 3.32
C GLU A 16 12.14 -22.08 2.51
N LEU A 17 10.89 -21.88 2.96
CA LEU A 17 9.73 -22.50 2.34
C LEU A 17 9.51 -22.01 0.91
N ASN A 18 9.74 -22.91 -0.05
CA ASN A 18 9.65 -22.63 -1.48
C ASN A 18 8.17 -22.61 -1.92
N SER A 19 7.70 -21.48 -2.44
CA SER A 19 6.30 -21.26 -2.84
C SER A 19 5.83 -22.07 -4.05
N SER A 20 6.70 -22.84 -4.70
CA SER A 20 6.41 -23.57 -5.94
C SER A 20 5.66 -24.89 -5.77
N ASN A 21 5.49 -25.39 -4.54
CA ASN A 21 4.80 -26.67 -4.31
C ASN A 21 3.80 -26.60 -3.15
N ILE A 22 2.71 -25.83 -3.34
CA ILE A 22 1.65 -25.66 -2.35
C ILE A 22 0.40 -26.44 -2.78
N GLN A 23 0.42 -27.76 -2.61
CA GLN A 23 -0.79 -28.59 -2.74
C GLN A 23 -1.51 -28.78 -1.39
N ASP A 24 -0.80 -28.72 -0.26
CA ASP A 24 -1.36 -29.00 1.07
C ASP A 24 -1.85 -27.76 1.85
N PHE A 25 -2.89 -27.95 2.67
CA PHE A 25 -3.44 -26.93 3.58
C PHE A 25 -2.39 -26.36 4.54
N ARG A 26 -1.47 -27.21 5.04
CA ARG A 26 -0.34 -26.78 5.88
C ARG A 26 0.63 -25.86 5.12
N GLY A 27 0.84 -26.10 3.83
CA GLY A 27 1.66 -25.24 2.97
C GLY A 27 1.03 -23.86 2.78
N LYS A 28 -0.30 -23.81 2.54
CA LYS A 28 -1.04 -22.54 2.46
C LYS A 28 -0.94 -21.75 3.76
N MET A 29 -1.11 -22.41 4.92
CA MET A 29 -1.02 -21.75 6.21
C MET A 29 0.38 -21.19 6.51
N LYS A 30 1.44 -21.95 6.21
CA LYS A 30 2.82 -21.45 6.33
C LYS A 30 3.10 -20.27 5.38
N SER A 31 2.54 -20.29 4.18
CA SER A 31 2.64 -19.19 3.21
C SER A 31 1.97 -17.90 3.74
N TRP A 32 0.78 -18.00 4.34
CA TRP A 32 0.12 -16.85 4.98
C TRP A 32 0.90 -16.29 6.18
N LEU A 33 1.47 -17.16 7.02
CA LEU A 33 2.34 -16.73 8.12
C LEU A 33 3.57 -16.00 7.61
N LYS A 34 4.19 -16.49 6.53
CA LYS A 34 5.32 -15.83 5.87
C LYS A 34 4.94 -14.45 5.33
N MET A 35 3.80 -14.33 4.64
CA MET A 35 3.28 -13.05 4.17
C MET A 35 3.09 -12.06 5.32
N GLY A 36 2.47 -12.49 6.42
CA GLY A 36 2.28 -11.68 7.62
C GLY A 36 3.59 -11.21 8.24
N MET A 37 4.58 -12.09 8.34
CA MET A 37 5.92 -11.73 8.86
C MET A 37 6.68 -10.78 7.94
N LEU A 38 6.61 -10.98 6.61
CA LEU A 38 7.22 -10.07 5.64
C LEU A 38 6.58 -8.69 5.69
N ALA A 39 5.24 -8.63 5.71
CA ALA A 39 4.52 -7.37 5.89
C ALA A 39 4.89 -6.69 7.21
N GLY A 40 4.93 -7.43 8.33
CA GLY A 40 5.36 -6.88 9.62
C GLY A 40 6.79 -6.34 9.60
N ARG A 41 7.71 -7.05 8.95
CA ARG A 41 9.10 -6.62 8.78
C ARG A 41 9.20 -5.33 7.96
N ILE A 42 8.52 -5.25 6.81
CA ILE A 42 8.52 -4.04 5.97
C ILE A 42 7.91 -2.87 6.72
N PHE A 43 6.78 -3.10 7.40
CA PHE A 43 6.10 -2.08 8.21
C PHE A 43 6.99 -1.48 9.29
N TYR A 44 7.81 -2.32 9.94
CA TYR A 44 8.78 -1.89 10.94
C TYR A 44 10.01 -1.20 10.33
N ILE A 45 10.65 -1.81 9.32
CA ILE A 45 11.88 -1.28 8.70
C ILE A 45 11.65 0.08 8.04
N LYS A 46 10.49 0.29 7.42
CA LYS A 46 10.13 1.57 6.79
C LYS A 46 9.56 2.60 7.78
N ASP A 47 9.49 2.29 9.08
CA ASP A 47 8.88 3.16 10.11
C ASP A 47 7.47 3.66 9.75
N MET A 48 6.68 2.82 9.07
CA MET A 48 5.38 3.21 8.50
C MET A 48 4.38 3.64 9.59
N TRP A 49 4.54 3.13 10.82
CA TRP A 49 3.74 3.56 11.97
C TRP A 49 3.92 5.05 12.29
N ALA A 50 5.17 5.51 12.36
CA ALA A 50 5.47 6.88 12.76
C ALA A 50 5.37 7.85 11.57
N ARG A 51 5.71 7.41 10.36
CA ARG A 51 5.72 8.25 9.17
C ARG A 51 4.33 8.33 8.53
N ASP A 52 3.78 7.20 8.10
CA ASP A 52 2.60 7.17 7.23
C ASP A 52 1.32 7.15 8.05
N VAL A 53 1.20 6.23 9.01
CA VAL A 53 0.02 6.09 9.87
C VAL A 53 -0.23 7.35 10.69
N ALA A 54 0.82 7.94 11.28
CA ALA A 54 0.66 9.19 12.04
C ALA A 54 0.28 10.38 11.14
N ALA A 55 0.87 10.49 9.94
CA ALA A 55 0.52 11.55 8.99
C ALA A 55 -0.94 11.46 8.51
N LEU A 56 -1.41 10.24 8.23
CA LEU A 56 -2.82 9.98 7.88
C LEU A 56 -3.76 10.26 9.04
N THR A 57 -3.34 9.94 10.27
CA THR A 57 -4.10 10.22 11.49
C THR A 57 -4.30 11.71 11.68
N PHE A 58 -3.21 12.48 11.62
CA PHE A 58 -3.25 13.93 11.73
C PHE A 58 -4.06 14.57 10.60
N ALA A 59 -3.87 14.10 9.36
CA ALA A 59 -4.63 14.61 8.21
C ALA A 59 -6.13 14.37 8.36
N SER A 60 -6.52 13.17 8.81
CA SER A 60 -7.94 12.82 9.02
C SER A 60 -8.55 13.62 10.15
N PHE A 61 -7.82 13.80 11.25
CA PHE A 61 -8.26 14.63 12.37
C PHE A 61 -8.45 16.09 11.95
N MET A 62 -7.51 16.67 11.20
CA MET A 62 -7.64 18.02 10.66
C MET A 62 -8.78 18.14 9.64
N ALA A 63 -9.04 17.08 8.85
CA ALA A 63 -10.16 17.02 7.91
C ALA A 63 -11.54 17.00 8.56
N LEU A 64 -11.62 16.56 9.82
CA LEU A 64 -12.88 16.49 10.55
C LEU A 64 -13.52 17.88 10.73
N ILE A 65 -12.73 18.92 11.01
CA ILE A 65 -13.27 20.27 11.28
C ILE A 65 -13.96 20.87 10.05
N PRO A 66 -13.33 20.96 8.86
CA PRO A 66 -13.99 21.44 7.65
C PRO A 66 -15.17 20.55 7.23
N PHE A 67 -15.07 19.23 7.42
CA PHE A 67 -16.15 18.30 7.13
C PHE A 67 -17.39 18.58 7.99
N MET A 68 -17.20 18.72 9.30
CA MET A 68 -18.27 19.06 10.23
C MET A 68 -18.91 20.40 9.84
N ALA A 69 -18.10 21.43 9.59
CA ALA A 69 -18.62 22.73 9.14
C ALA A 69 -19.46 22.61 7.87
N MET A 70 -19.00 21.84 6.87
CA MET A 70 -19.74 21.62 5.63
C MET A 70 -21.06 20.88 5.85
N MET A 71 -21.08 19.86 6.73
CA MET A 71 -22.29 19.11 7.08
C MET A 71 -23.38 20.05 7.61
N PHE A 72 -23.01 21.03 8.43
CA PHE A 72 -23.94 22.03 8.96
C PHE A 72 -24.39 23.06 7.92
N VAL A 73 -23.49 23.52 7.05
CA VAL A 73 -23.85 24.42 5.93
C VAL A 73 -24.90 23.75 5.04
N ILE A 74 -24.71 22.46 4.72
CA ILE A 74 -25.67 21.66 3.95
C ILE A 74 -26.98 21.52 4.73
N ALA A 75 -26.94 21.13 6.00
CA ALA A 75 -28.14 20.96 6.81
C ALA A 75 -28.96 22.25 6.93
N ARG A 76 -28.29 23.42 7.06
CA ARG A 76 -28.94 24.73 6.99
C ARG A 76 -29.59 24.98 5.63
N GLY A 77 -28.88 24.68 4.54
CA GLY A 77 -29.39 24.84 3.18
C GLY A 77 -30.66 24.02 2.90
N PHE A 78 -30.79 22.84 3.52
CA PHE A 78 -31.95 21.96 3.38
C PHE A 78 -32.98 22.05 4.53
N GLY A 79 -32.73 22.85 5.58
CA GLY A 79 -33.62 22.99 6.73
C GLY A 79 -33.59 21.84 7.74
N TYR A 80 -32.53 21.02 7.76
CA TYR A 80 -32.37 19.85 8.63
C TYR A 80 -31.47 20.09 9.86
N THR A 81 -31.27 21.34 10.28
CA THR A 81 -30.36 21.68 11.40
C THR A 81 -30.77 21.00 12.71
N ALA A 82 -32.05 21.04 13.07
CA ALA A 82 -32.56 20.42 14.30
C ALA A 82 -32.39 18.89 14.30
N MET A 83 -32.53 18.24 13.13
CA MET A 83 -32.30 16.80 13.00
C MET A 83 -30.83 16.45 13.20
N LEU A 84 -29.93 17.28 12.69
CA LEU A 84 -28.49 17.10 12.81
C LEU A 84 -28.02 17.34 14.27
N GLU A 85 -28.54 18.37 14.93
CA GLU A 85 -28.29 18.62 16.37
C GLU A 85 -28.77 17.45 17.23
N SER A 86 -29.98 16.95 16.97
CA SER A 86 -30.49 15.75 17.65
C SER A 86 -29.58 14.55 17.40
N TRP A 87 -29.19 14.29 16.15
CA TRP A 87 -28.30 13.18 15.81
C TRP A 87 -26.95 13.27 16.52
N LEU A 88 -26.37 14.47 16.62
CA LEU A 88 -25.13 14.68 17.37
C LEU A 88 -25.29 14.41 18.86
N SER A 89 -26.39 14.89 19.45
CA SER A 89 -26.67 14.67 20.87
C SER A 89 -26.83 13.17 21.20
N THR A 90 -27.48 12.40 20.32
CA THR A 90 -27.65 10.95 20.48
C THR A 90 -26.35 10.19 20.21
N THR A 91 -25.58 10.60 19.20
CA THR A 91 -24.32 9.92 18.83
C THR A 91 -23.23 10.10 19.89
N PHE A 92 -23.17 11.28 20.51
CA PHE A 92 -22.21 11.62 21.55
C PHE A 92 -22.83 11.62 22.95
N GLU A 93 -23.83 10.78 23.20
CA GLU A 93 -24.51 10.68 24.49
C GLU A 93 -23.54 10.36 25.64
N ALA A 94 -22.52 9.52 25.37
CA ALA A 94 -21.45 9.21 26.32
C ALA A 94 -20.46 10.38 26.54
N GLN A 95 -20.51 11.45 25.74
CA GLN A 95 -19.64 12.63 25.82
C GLN A 95 -20.43 13.93 25.59
N PRO A 96 -21.35 14.29 26.51
CA PRO A 96 -22.25 15.43 26.31
C PRO A 96 -21.51 16.76 26.13
N VAL A 97 -20.33 16.91 26.74
CA VAL A 97 -19.48 18.10 26.61
C VAL A 97 -18.99 18.28 25.17
N VAL A 98 -18.60 17.20 24.49
CA VAL A 98 -18.12 17.24 23.09
C VAL A 98 -19.28 17.59 22.17
N ALA A 99 -20.43 16.93 22.35
CA ALA A 99 -21.66 17.20 21.61
C ALA A 99 -22.05 18.69 21.69
N GLN A 100 -22.11 19.22 22.92
CA GLN A 100 -22.50 20.61 23.16
C GLN A 100 -21.47 21.59 22.59
N THR A 101 -20.17 21.27 22.67
CA THR A 101 -19.11 22.13 22.10
C THR A 101 -19.23 22.23 20.59
N ILE A 102 -19.50 21.10 19.91
CA ILE A 102 -19.72 21.06 18.46
C ILE A 102 -20.97 21.87 18.10
N VAL A 103 -22.09 21.64 18.77
CA VAL A 103 -23.36 22.36 18.54
C VAL A 103 -23.21 23.86 18.79
N ASN A 104 -22.54 24.26 19.88
CA ASN A 104 -22.29 25.68 20.19
C ASN A 104 -21.37 26.35 19.17
N PHE A 105 -20.29 25.67 18.75
CA PHE A 105 -19.39 26.17 17.71
C PHE A 105 -20.17 26.45 16.41
N VAL A 106 -21.12 25.59 16.11
CA VAL A 106 -21.97 25.69 14.92
C VAL A 106 -22.98 26.81 15.05
N HIS A 107 -23.70 26.93 16.16
CA HIS A 107 -24.61 28.06 16.37
C HIS A 107 -23.86 29.38 16.22
N ASN A 108 -22.67 29.48 16.84
CA ASN A 108 -21.81 30.64 16.70
C ASN A 108 -21.36 30.86 15.24
N TYR A 109 -21.09 29.80 14.48
CA TYR A 109 -20.73 29.90 13.07
C TYR A 109 -21.93 30.32 12.21
N ILE A 110 -23.13 29.80 12.46
CA ILE A 110 -24.34 30.10 11.69
C ILE A 110 -24.85 31.52 11.97
N GLU A 111 -24.88 31.95 13.24
CA GLU A 111 -25.37 33.27 13.67
C GLU A 111 -24.46 34.40 13.21
N ASN A 112 -23.13 34.19 13.25
CA ASN A 112 -22.16 35.19 12.78
C ASN A 112 -21.99 35.20 11.25
N THR A 113 -22.65 34.29 10.52
CA THR A 113 -22.57 34.17 9.06
C THR A 113 -23.84 34.70 8.40
N GLN A 114 -24.06 36.02 8.49
CA GLN A 114 -25.02 36.74 7.64
C GLN A 114 -24.46 37.07 6.24
N SER A 115 -23.23 36.66 5.94
CA SER A 115 -22.51 37.04 4.73
C SER A 115 -22.20 35.82 3.85
N ASN A 116 -22.68 35.82 2.60
CA ASN A 116 -22.47 34.75 1.60
C ASN A 116 -20.98 34.38 1.39
N TYR A 117 -20.04 35.26 1.72
CA TYR A 117 -18.60 35.03 1.55
C TYR A 117 -18.04 33.91 2.44
N ILE A 118 -18.61 33.70 3.64
CA ILE A 118 -18.10 32.71 4.61
C ILE A 118 -18.47 31.27 4.19
N ILE A 119 -19.62 31.11 3.53
CA ILE A 119 -20.04 29.81 2.97
C ILE A 119 -19.07 29.39 1.85
N GLY A 120 -18.68 30.34 0.98
CA GLY A 120 -17.75 30.08 -0.11
C GLY A 120 -16.35 29.68 0.37
N THR A 121 -15.82 30.35 1.40
CA THR A 121 -14.50 30.01 1.95
C THR A 121 -14.49 28.65 2.66
N GLY A 122 -15.59 28.30 3.35
CA GLY A 122 -15.76 26.98 3.97
C GLY A 122 -15.71 25.83 2.95
N ILE A 123 -16.40 26.00 1.81
CA ILE A 123 -16.38 25.00 0.72
C ILE A 123 -14.96 24.83 0.16
N VAL A 124 -14.25 25.94 -0.10
CA VAL A 124 -12.87 25.88 -0.62
C VAL A 124 -11.94 25.17 0.36
N MET A 125 -12.01 25.50 1.67
CA MET A 125 -11.19 24.82 2.69
C MET A 125 -11.56 23.34 2.85
N PHE A 126 -12.84 22.99 2.71
CA PHE A 126 -13.30 21.61 2.77
C PHE A 126 -12.75 20.79 1.59
N LEU A 127 -12.91 21.30 0.37
CA LEU A 127 -12.38 20.66 -0.84
C LEU A 127 -10.86 20.51 -0.75
N TYR A 128 -10.16 21.55 -0.32
CA TYR A 128 -8.71 21.50 -0.12
C TYR A 128 -8.31 20.39 0.86
N THR A 129 -9.00 20.29 2.00
CA THR A 129 -8.63 19.32 3.04
C THR A 129 -8.94 17.89 2.62
N ILE A 130 -10.05 17.63 1.91
CA ILE A 130 -10.34 16.30 1.37
C ILE A 130 -9.32 15.90 0.30
N ILE A 131 -9.01 16.81 -0.63
CA ILE A 131 -8.00 16.53 -1.67
C ILE A 131 -6.65 16.24 -1.02
N SER A 132 -6.25 17.03 -0.02
CA SER A 132 -5.00 16.81 0.72
C SER A 132 -4.98 15.47 1.47
N LEU A 133 -6.11 15.06 2.06
CA LEU A 133 -6.22 13.74 2.70
C LEU A 133 -6.08 12.61 1.66
N MET A 134 -6.77 12.71 0.53
CA MET A 134 -6.67 11.72 -0.55
C MET A 134 -5.25 11.62 -1.11
N GLN A 135 -4.56 12.74 -1.30
CA GLN A 135 -3.15 12.74 -1.73
C GLN A 135 -2.25 12.01 -0.75
N LYS A 136 -2.43 12.22 0.56
CA LYS A 136 -1.63 11.52 1.57
C LYS A 136 -1.91 10.02 1.58
N ILE A 137 -3.18 9.63 1.46
CA ILE A 137 -3.56 8.22 1.33
C ILE A 137 -2.86 7.64 0.09
N GLU A 138 -2.98 8.29 -1.06
CA GLU A 138 -2.37 7.83 -2.30
C GLU A 138 -0.85 7.68 -2.17
N LEU A 139 -0.14 8.68 -1.64
CA LEU A 139 1.31 8.61 -1.44
C LEU A 139 1.73 7.43 -0.55
N THR A 140 0.97 7.14 0.51
CA THR A 140 1.23 5.96 1.36
C THR A 140 1.04 4.66 0.58
N PHE A 141 -0.01 4.57 -0.25
CA PHE A 141 -0.23 3.40 -1.08
C PHE A 141 0.82 3.29 -2.21
N ASP A 142 1.23 4.40 -2.80
CA ASP A 142 2.27 4.43 -3.83
C ASP A 142 3.64 4.02 -3.28
N ASP A 143 3.99 4.36 -2.03
CA ASP A 143 5.22 3.85 -1.39
C ASP A 143 5.15 2.33 -1.11
N ILE A 144 3.95 1.78 -0.89
CA ILE A 144 3.75 0.33 -0.75
C ILE A 144 3.86 -0.37 -2.10
N TRP A 145 3.20 0.17 -3.13
CA TRP A 145 3.10 -0.44 -4.45
C TRP A 145 4.24 -0.05 -5.40
N HIS A 146 5.14 0.84 -4.96
CA HIS A 146 6.24 1.41 -5.73
C HIS A 146 5.79 2.04 -7.05
N THR A 147 4.73 2.84 -6.98
CA THR A 147 4.13 3.50 -8.13
C THR A 147 4.34 5.00 -8.18
N GLY A 148 4.28 5.54 -9.40
CA GLY A 148 4.44 6.97 -9.63
C GLY A 148 3.15 7.74 -9.33
N GLU A 149 3.33 9.03 -9.00
CA GLU A 149 2.26 9.95 -8.63
C GLU A 149 1.23 10.13 -9.77
N ARG A 150 -0.06 10.27 -9.42
CA ARG A 150 -1.10 10.63 -10.40
C ARG A 150 -0.90 12.03 -10.95
N SER A 151 -1.16 12.17 -12.24
CA SER A 151 -1.19 13.48 -12.89
C SER A 151 -2.36 14.34 -12.38
N TRP A 152 -2.23 15.68 -12.45
CA TRP A 152 -3.29 16.63 -12.08
C TRP A 152 -4.64 16.35 -12.76
N LYS A 153 -4.61 15.81 -14.00
CA LYS A 153 -5.83 15.44 -14.74
C LYS A 153 -6.53 14.24 -14.09
N GLN A 154 -5.78 13.24 -13.67
CA GLN A 154 -6.30 12.05 -13.01
C GLN A 154 -6.87 12.38 -11.62
N ILE A 155 -6.23 13.28 -10.88
CA ILE A 155 -6.74 13.74 -9.57
C ILE A 155 -8.17 14.29 -9.71
N VAL A 156 -8.39 15.17 -10.70
CA VAL A 156 -9.70 15.81 -10.92
C VAL A 156 -10.78 14.81 -11.35
N THR A 157 -10.43 13.75 -12.10
CA THR A 157 -11.42 12.75 -12.58
C THR A 157 -11.62 11.59 -11.62
N GLU A 158 -10.56 11.13 -10.97
CA GLU A 158 -10.55 9.88 -10.20
C GLU A 158 -10.91 10.12 -8.73
N TYR A 159 -10.43 11.20 -8.08
CA TYR A 159 -10.74 11.42 -6.66
C TYR A 159 -12.24 11.57 -6.39
N PRO A 160 -13.02 12.35 -7.17
CA PRO A 160 -14.47 12.41 -6.98
C PRO A 160 -15.13 11.04 -7.15
N THR A 161 -14.64 10.23 -8.10
CA THR A 161 -15.15 8.87 -8.36
C THR A 161 -14.86 7.93 -7.19
N ILE A 162 -13.64 7.98 -6.64
CA ILE A 162 -13.25 7.20 -5.46
C ILE A 162 -14.09 7.61 -4.26
N LEU A 163 -14.19 8.91 -3.98
CA LEU A 163 -14.97 9.46 -2.86
C LEU A 163 -16.46 9.10 -2.97
N PHE A 164 -17.03 9.23 -4.17
CA PHE A 164 -18.40 8.84 -4.43
C PHE A 164 -18.60 7.33 -4.23
N GLY A 165 -17.67 6.50 -4.71
CA GLY A 165 -17.69 5.06 -4.49
C GLY A 165 -17.61 4.67 -3.01
N LEU A 166 -16.72 5.32 -2.24
CA LEU A 166 -16.64 5.14 -0.78
C LEU A 166 -17.95 5.54 -0.09
N GLY A 167 -18.54 6.67 -0.48
CA GLY A 167 -19.83 7.11 0.03
C GLY A 167 -20.94 6.10 -0.27
N MET A 168 -20.98 5.56 -1.49
CA MET A 168 -21.93 4.52 -1.87
C MET A 168 -21.74 3.22 -1.09
N MET A 169 -20.50 2.83 -0.78
CA MET A 169 -20.24 1.66 0.08
C MET A 169 -20.76 1.87 1.51
N ILE A 170 -20.64 3.08 2.06
CA ILE A 170 -21.20 3.41 3.37
C ILE A 170 -22.72 3.33 3.33
N LEU A 171 -23.37 3.90 2.32
CA LEU A 171 -24.83 3.81 2.14
C LEU A 171 -25.29 2.36 1.98
N PHE A 172 -24.55 1.56 1.22
CA PHE A 172 -24.82 0.13 1.07
C PHE A 172 -24.72 -0.59 2.42
N ALA A 173 -23.70 -0.29 3.23
CA ALA A 173 -23.56 -0.87 4.56
C ALA A 173 -24.72 -0.49 5.48
N SER A 174 -25.17 0.77 5.46
CA SER A 174 -26.33 1.23 6.24
C SER A 174 -27.62 0.54 5.78
N PHE A 175 -27.86 0.45 4.47
CA PHE A 175 -29.02 -0.27 3.91
C PHE A 175 -29.01 -1.74 4.34
N PHE A 176 -27.85 -2.40 4.22
CA PHE A 176 -27.69 -3.80 4.57
C PHE A 176 -27.93 -4.06 6.06
N ASN A 177 -27.48 -3.16 6.93
CA ASN A 177 -27.70 -3.25 8.37
C ASN A 177 -29.20 -3.17 8.70
N VAL A 178 -29.92 -2.18 8.15
CA VAL A 178 -31.38 -2.04 8.34
C VAL A 178 -32.14 -3.25 7.79
N TRP A 179 -31.78 -3.71 6.59
CA TRP A 179 -32.36 -4.92 6.01
C TRP A 179 -32.13 -6.14 6.89
N THR A 180 -30.93 -6.30 7.44
CA THR A 180 -30.60 -7.40 8.36
C THR A 180 -31.50 -7.35 9.60
N VAL A 181 -31.64 -6.19 10.25
CA VAL A 181 -32.50 -6.02 11.44
C VAL A 181 -33.97 -6.36 11.14
N ASN A 182 -34.51 -5.88 10.02
CA ASN A 182 -35.90 -6.18 9.65
C ASN A 182 -36.14 -7.68 9.39
N VAL A 183 -35.16 -8.37 8.80
CA VAL A 183 -35.24 -9.83 8.61
C VAL A 183 -35.20 -10.57 9.96
N ILE A 184 -34.49 -10.05 10.97
CA ILE A 184 -34.48 -10.62 12.33
C ILE A 184 -35.88 -10.55 12.96
N ASP A 185 -36.53 -9.39 12.91
CA ASP A 185 -37.87 -9.20 13.49
C ASP A 185 -38.91 -10.13 12.82
N ASP A 186 -38.74 -10.42 11.53
CA ASP A 186 -39.58 -11.39 10.81
C ASP A 186 -39.22 -12.86 11.13
N VAL A 187 -37.95 -13.17 11.41
CA VAL A 187 -37.47 -14.52 11.76
C VAL A 187 -37.81 -14.90 13.21
N ASP A 188 -37.81 -13.96 14.15
CA ASP A 188 -38.30 -14.18 15.52
C ASP A 188 -39.81 -14.53 15.53
N ARG A 189 -40.55 -14.13 14.49
CA ARG A 189 -41.94 -14.57 14.24
C ARG A 189 -42.06 -15.97 13.62
N ILE A 190 -40.98 -16.54 13.09
CA ILE A 190 -41.00 -17.77 12.28
C ILE A 190 -40.17 -18.91 12.91
N ALA A 191 -39.27 -18.66 13.87
CA ALA A 191 -38.32 -19.67 14.33
C ALA A 191 -38.56 -20.18 15.77
N ASP A 192 -39.48 -21.14 15.89
CA ASP A 192 -39.46 -22.24 16.88
C ASP A 192 -38.35 -23.29 16.50
N MET A 193 -37.29 -22.82 15.82
CA MET A 193 -36.22 -23.63 15.22
C MET A 193 -34.85 -23.11 15.68
N GLY A 194 -34.48 -23.42 16.92
CA GLY A 194 -33.10 -23.41 17.45
C GLY A 194 -32.38 -22.05 17.46
N GLU A 195 -32.25 -21.45 18.66
CA GLU A 195 -31.68 -20.13 18.95
C GLU A 195 -30.28 -19.82 18.37
N THR A 196 -29.50 -20.82 17.94
CA THR A 196 -28.06 -20.66 17.60
C THR A 196 -27.75 -20.46 16.11
N ILE A 197 -28.55 -21.02 15.19
CA ILE A 197 -28.29 -20.94 13.74
C ILE A 197 -28.65 -19.55 13.17
N PRO A 198 -29.80 -18.93 13.52
CA PRO A 198 -30.14 -17.59 13.05
C PRO A 198 -29.10 -16.54 13.48
N ALA A 199 -28.66 -16.59 14.74
CA ALA A 199 -27.72 -15.63 15.32
C ALA A 199 -26.35 -15.61 14.60
N PHE A 200 -25.81 -16.77 14.23
CA PHE A 200 -24.51 -16.84 13.52
C PHE A 200 -24.60 -16.26 12.10
N ILE A 201 -25.66 -16.58 11.36
CA ILE A 201 -25.89 -16.08 9.99
C ILE A 201 -25.99 -14.55 10.00
N LEU A 202 -26.62 -13.98 11.02
CA LEU A 202 -26.77 -12.52 11.18
C LEU A 202 -25.44 -11.81 11.47
N HIS A 203 -24.58 -12.40 12.32
CA HIS A 203 -23.25 -11.87 12.58
C HIS A 203 -22.36 -11.91 11.33
N VAL A 204 -22.45 -12.99 10.55
CA VAL A 204 -21.74 -13.11 9.27
C VAL A 204 -22.29 -12.11 8.26
N ALA A 205 -23.61 -11.92 8.19
CA ALA A 205 -24.24 -10.97 7.30
C ALA A 205 -23.77 -9.53 7.60
N ALA A 206 -23.77 -9.11 8.87
CA ALA A 206 -23.31 -7.78 9.28
C ALA A 206 -21.82 -7.52 8.95
N PHE A 207 -21.01 -8.57 8.81
CA PHE A 207 -19.61 -8.46 8.42
C PHE A 207 -19.40 -8.24 6.91
N VAL A 208 -20.33 -8.68 6.06
CA VAL A 208 -20.20 -8.62 4.59
C VAL A 208 -19.96 -7.19 4.07
N PRO A 209 -20.71 -6.16 4.49
CA PRO A 209 -20.46 -4.81 4.00
C PRO A 209 -19.07 -4.28 4.39
N MET A 210 -18.60 -4.60 5.59
CA MET A 210 -17.28 -4.20 6.07
C MET A 210 -16.17 -4.86 5.25
N PHE A 211 -16.32 -6.15 4.97
CA PHE A 211 -15.43 -6.89 4.10
C PHE A 211 -15.37 -6.27 2.70
N LEU A 212 -16.54 -6.01 2.09
CA LEU A 212 -16.63 -5.40 0.76
C LEU A 212 -16.05 -3.97 0.73
N PHE A 213 -16.23 -3.20 1.80
CA PHE A 213 -15.62 -1.87 1.93
C PHE A 213 -14.09 -1.95 1.84
N PHE A 214 -13.45 -2.86 2.58
CA PHE A 214 -11.99 -3.03 2.49
C PHE A 214 -11.53 -3.58 1.14
N VAL A 215 -12.30 -4.48 0.52
CA VAL A 215 -12.00 -4.96 -0.84
C VAL A 215 -12.04 -3.78 -1.83
N PHE A 216 -13.06 -2.93 -1.74
CA PHE A 216 -13.18 -1.73 -2.58
C PHE A 216 -12.01 -0.79 -2.36
N CYS A 217 -11.69 -0.44 -1.11
CA CYS A 217 -10.55 0.41 -0.76
C CYS A 217 -9.24 -0.11 -1.36
N TYR A 218 -8.92 -1.39 -1.18
CA TYR A 218 -7.67 -1.96 -1.66
C TYR A 218 -7.62 -2.18 -3.17
N CYS A 219 -8.75 -2.25 -3.87
CA CYS A 219 -8.76 -2.36 -5.34
C CYS A 219 -8.76 -0.99 -6.04
N VAL A 220 -9.35 0.04 -5.45
CA VAL A 220 -9.70 1.29 -6.15
C VAL A 220 -8.79 2.47 -5.78
N ILE A 221 -8.32 2.54 -4.53
CA ILE A 221 -7.43 3.61 -4.07
C ILE A 221 -6.07 3.57 -4.77
N PRO A 222 -5.41 2.40 -4.93
CA PRO A 222 -4.05 2.36 -5.47
C PRO A 222 -4.03 2.76 -6.95
N ASN A 223 -2.96 3.43 -7.38
CA ASN A 223 -2.74 3.75 -8.80
C ASN A 223 -2.22 2.54 -9.61
N THR A 224 -2.62 1.32 -9.21
CA THR A 224 -2.17 0.06 -9.82
C THR A 224 -3.30 -0.92 -10.05
N TYR A 225 -3.08 -1.83 -11.00
CA TYR A 225 -3.96 -2.97 -11.17
C TYR A 225 -3.65 -4.04 -10.11
N ILE A 226 -4.56 -4.20 -9.17
CA ILE A 226 -4.47 -5.19 -8.11
C ILE A 226 -5.41 -6.34 -8.45
N ARG A 227 -4.89 -7.57 -8.40
CA ARG A 227 -5.70 -8.77 -8.67
C ARG A 227 -6.73 -8.91 -7.56
N PHE A 228 -8.02 -8.98 -7.91
CA PHE A 228 -9.10 -9.12 -6.94
C PHE A 228 -8.90 -10.31 -5.98
N ARG A 229 -8.38 -11.43 -6.47
CA ARG A 229 -8.08 -12.60 -5.62
C ARG A 229 -7.03 -12.31 -4.54
N SER A 230 -6.11 -11.37 -4.81
CA SER A 230 -5.04 -11.01 -3.90
C SER A 230 -5.51 -10.07 -2.77
N THR A 231 -6.66 -9.40 -2.92
CA THR A 231 -7.21 -8.50 -1.88
C THR A 231 -8.14 -9.21 -0.91
N LEU A 232 -8.77 -10.33 -1.28
CA LEU A 232 -9.79 -10.99 -0.46
C LEU A 232 -9.31 -11.32 0.96
N VAL A 233 -8.16 -12.01 1.11
CA VAL A 233 -7.70 -12.41 2.44
C VAL A 233 -7.21 -11.22 3.28
N PRO A 234 -6.42 -10.27 2.73
CA PRO A 234 -6.11 -9.03 3.44
C PRO A 234 -7.35 -8.24 3.88
N SER A 235 -8.38 -8.12 3.03
CA SER A 235 -9.63 -7.44 3.37
C SER A 235 -10.42 -8.17 4.45
N LEU A 236 -10.41 -9.51 4.47
CA LEU A 236 -11.01 -10.30 5.54
C LEU A 236 -10.32 -10.03 6.87
N LEU A 237 -8.98 -10.06 6.89
CA LEU A 237 -8.20 -9.81 8.10
C LEU A 237 -8.40 -8.38 8.59
N ALA A 238 -8.33 -7.39 7.69
CA ALA A 238 -8.57 -5.99 8.01
C ALA A 238 -9.98 -5.76 8.55
N GLY A 239 -11.00 -6.38 7.94
CA GLY A 239 -12.38 -6.33 8.43
C GLY A 239 -12.53 -6.87 9.84
N ILE A 240 -11.92 -8.03 10.14
CA ILE A 240 -11.97 -8.64 11.48
C ILE A 240 -11.27 -7.73 12.49
N SER A 241 -10.06 -7.26 12.17
CA SER A 241 -9.29 -6.36 13.04
C SER A 241 -10.03 -5.05 13.30
N MET A 242 -10.65 -4.47 12.28
CA MET A 242 -11.39 -3.21 12.40
C MET A 242 -12.67 -3.38 13.23
N THR A 243 -13.36 -4.51 13.07
CA THR A 243 -14.53 -4.85 13.90
C THR A 243 -14.12 -5.05 15.37
N ALA A 244 -13.02 -5.76 15.62
CA ALA A 244 -12.48 -5.93 16.97
C ALA A 244 -12.07 -4.58 17.59
N LEU A 245 -11.45 -3.71 16.81
CA LEU A 245 -11.08 -2.36 17.22
C LEU A 245 -12.31 -1.52 17.55
N GLN A 246 -13.39 -1.62 16.78
CA GLN A 246 -14.66 -0.93 17.04
C GLN A 246 -15.27 -1.36 18.38
N TYR A 247 -15.36 -2.68 18.64
CA TYR A 247 -15.84 -3.18 19.93
C TYR A 247 -14.95 -2.73 21.09
N GLY A 248 -13.63 -2.77 20.90
CA GLY A 248 -12.67 -2.29 21.89
C GLY A 248 -12.83 -0.81 22.20
N TYR A 249 -13.07 0.02 21.18
CA TYR A 249 -13.33 1.45 21.36
C TYR A 249 -14.60 1.72 22.15
N ILE A 250 -15.72 1.09 21.78
CA ILE A 250 -17.00 1.23 22.48
C ILE A 250 -16.86 0.81 23.95
N TYR A 251 -16.21 -0.33 24.20
CA TYR A 251 -15.96 -0.81 25.56
C TYR A 251 -15.13 0.19 26.39
N LEU A 252 -14.02 0.68 25.84
CA LEU A 252 -13.16 1.67 26.51
C LEU A 252 -13.88 2.99 26.75
N GLN A 253 -14.72 3.42 25.82
CA GLN A 253 -15.51 4.64 25.92
C GLN A 253 -16.53 4.56 27.07
N VAL A 254 -17.27 3.44 27.18
CA VAL A 254 -18.21 3.19 28.29
C VAL A 254 -17.47 3.08 29.63
N PHE A 255 -16.33 2.38 29.65
CA PHE A 255 -15.50 2.22 30.84
C PHE A 255 -14.99 3.58 31.37
N LEU A 256 -14.44 4.43 30.50
CA LEU A 256 -13.94 5.74 30.86
C LEU A 256 -15.05 6.73 31.21
N SER A 257 -16.21 6.65 30.55
CA SER A 257 -17.38 7.47 30.90
C SER A 257 -17.96 7.13 32.27
N SER A 258 -17.72 5.91 32.76
CA SER A 258 -18.17 5.47 34.10
C SER A 258 -17.29 6.03 35.23
N TYR A 259 -16.04 6.40 34.95
CA TYR A 259 -15.08 6.97 35.91
C TYR A 259 -15.06 8.51 35.83
N ASN A 260 -16.00 9.17 36.53
CA ASN A 260 -16.13 10.64 36.65
C ASN A 260 -16.26 11.39 35.30
N VAL A 261 -17.37 12.12 35.12
CA VAL A 261 -17.73 12.86 33.89
C VAL A 261 -16.61 13.75 33.34
N ILE A 262 -15.82 14.39 34.22
CA ILE A 262 -14.70 15.27 33.81
C ILE A 262 -13.58 14.46 33.15
N TYR A 263 -13.15 13.36 33.76
CA TYR A 263 -12.05 12.53 33.26
C TYR A 263 -12.48 11.72 32.02
N GLY A 264 -13.72 11.25 31.98
CA GLY A 264 -14.30 10.58 30.81
C GLY A 264 -14.37 11.49 29.58
N SER A 265 -14.76 12.77 29.75
CA SER A 265 -14.82 13.72 28.63
C SER A 265 -13.44 14.13 28.10
N LEU A 266 -12.45 14.32 28.98
CA LEU A 266 -11.07 14.65 28.59
C LEU A 266 -10.40 13.49 27.85
N ALA A 267 -10.65 12.26 28.29
CA ALA A 267 -10.07 11.05 27.70
C ALA A 267 -10.63 10.73 26.30
N ALA A 268 -11.77 11.31 25.91
CA ALA A 268 -12.42 11.04 24.64
C ALA A 268 -11.56 11.42 23.42
N ILE A 269 -10.87 12.56 23.45
CA ILE A 269 -10.03 13.03 22.34
C ILE A 269 -8.81 12.11 22.16
N PRO A 270 -7.97 11.84 23.19
CA PRO A 270 -6.87 10.89 23.05
C PRO A 270 -7.32 9.49 22.64
N LEU A 271 -8.44 9.00 23.19
CA LEU A 271 -8.98 7.69 22.83
C LEU A 271 -9.42 7.65 21.35
N PHE A 272 -10.08 8.70 20.87
CA PHE A 272 -10.46 8.83 19.46
C PHE A 272 -9.23 8.88 18.55
N LEU A 273 -8.19 9.64 18.91
CA LEU A 273 -6.94 9.68 18.16
C LEU A 273 -6.25 8.31 18.11
N LEU A 274 -6.23 7.59 19.24
CA LEU A 274 -5.68 6.24 19.30
C LEU A 274 -6.48 5.26 18.43
N TRP A 275 -7.80 5.31 18.49
CA TRP A 275 -8.67 4.51 17.62
C TRP A 275 -8.42 4.82 16.14
N LEU A 276 -8.33 6.09 15.78
CA LEU A 276 -8.08 6.53 14.41
C LEU A 276 -6.69 6.10 13.93
N GLN A 277 -5.68 6.19 14.80
CA GLN A 277 -4.32 5.74 14.51
C GLN A 277 -4.23 4.24 14.28
N ILE A 278 -4.86 3.43 15.14
CA ILE A 278 -4.89 1.97 14.95
C ILE A 278 -5.71 1.62 13.71
N SER A 279 -6.78 2.36 13.40
CA SER A 279 -7.57 2.17 12.17
C SER A 279 -6.69 2.35 10.93
N TRP A 280 -5.91 3.43 10.85
CA TRP A 280 -4.96 3.63 9.75
C TRP A 280 -3.86 2.57 9.74
N ALA A 281 -3.37 2.13 10.90
CA ALA A 281 -2.42 1.04 10.96
C ALA A 281 -2.99 -0.25 10.33
N ILE A 282 -4.25 -0.58 10.61
CA ILE A 282 -4.94 -1.73 10.00
C ILE A 282 -5.06 -1.53 8.48
N VAL A 283 -5.46 -0.34 8.01
CA VAL A 283 -5.59 -0.03 6.58
C VAL A 283 -4.26 -0.20 5.86
N VAL A 284 -3.20 0.43 6.36
CA VAL A 284 -1.85 0.40 5.77
C VAL A 284 -1.26 -1.01 5.81
N PHE A 285 -1.41 -1.71 6.94
CA PHE A 285 -0.95 -3.08 7.08
C PHE A 285 -1.69 -4.04 6.13
N GLY A 286 -3.00 -3.88 5.98
CA GLY A 286 -3.77 -4.67 5.01
C GLY A 286 -3.39 -4.37 3.55
N ALA A 287 -3.07 -3.11 3.22
CA ALA A 287 -2.55 -2.76 1.90
C ALA A 287 -1.19 -3.43 1.62
N LEU A 288 -0.32 -3.50 2.63
CA LEU A 288 0.96 -4.19 2.54
C LEU A 288 0.79 -5.71 2.43
N LEU A 289 -0.23 -6.29 3.08
CA LEU A 289 -0.63 -7.68 2.87
C LEU A 289 -1.13 -7.93 1.45
N CYS A 290 -1.89 -7.00 0.85
CA CYS A 290 -2.28 -7.09 -0.57
C CYS A 290 -1.05 -7.12 -1.47
N TYR A 291 -0.09 -6.21 -1.23
CA TYR A 291 1.16 -6.13 -1.98
C TYR A 291 1.97 -7.43 -1.87
N THR A 292 2.23 -7.90 -0.64
CA THR A 292 2.99 -9.13 -0.39
C THR A 292 2.29 -10.38 -0.91
N ASN A 293 0.95 -10.45 -0.87
CA ASN A 293 0.19 -11.57 -1.43
C ASN A 293 0.24 -11.58 -2.97
N GLN A 294 0.19 -10.41 -3.62
CA GLN A 294 0.33 -10.31 -5.06
C GLN A 294 1.77 -10.58 -5.54
N ASN A 295 2.76 -10.15 -4.76
CA ASN A 295 4.19 -10.20 -5.10
C ASN A 295 4.96 -11.25 -4.29
N LEU A 296 4.29 -12.26 -3.71
CA LEU A 296 4.94 -13.25 -2.84
C LEU A 296 6.03 -14.05 -3.56
N HIS A 297 5.79 -14.37 -4.83
CA HIS A 297 6.80 -14.99 -5.68
C HIS A 297 7.98 -14.06 -6.00
N HIS A 298 7.85 -12.74 -5.76
CA HIS A 298 8.94 -11.76 -5.92
C HIS A 298 9.81 -11.65 -4.66
N TYR A 299 9.21 -11.59 -3.47
CA TYR A 299 9.98 -11.40 -2.23
C TYR A 299 10.86 -12.60 -1.84
N ASP A 300 10.46 -13.81 -2.26
CA ASP A 300 11.18 -15.05 -1.93
C ASP A 300 12.49 -15.25 -2.72
N LEU A 301 12.74 -14.47 -3.78
CA LEU A 301 14.02 -14.51 -4.49
C LEU A 301 14.85 -13.21 -4.40
N ASP A 302 14.29 -12.06 -3.97
CA ASP A 302 15.08 -10.84 -3.68
C ASP A 302 16.06 -11.10 -2.53
N LEU A 303 15.61 -11.84 -1.50
CA LEU A 303 16.47 -12.28 -0.40
C LEU A 303 17.56 -13.28 -0.83
N LYS A 304 17.47 -13.87 -2.03
CA LYS A 304 18.50 -14.76 -2.59
C LYS A 304 19.47 -14.01 -3.51
N TYR A 305 19.08 -12.86 -4.07
CA TYR A 305 19.91 -12.11 -5.03
C TYR A 305 21.12 -11.42 -4.37
N ASP A 306 20.98 -10.90 -3.15
CA ASP A 306 22.10 -10.30 -2.38
C ASP A 306 23.26 -11.29 -2.12
N HIS A 307 23.03 -12.59 -2.28
CA HIS A 307 24.05 -13.64 -2.15
C HIS A 307 24.61 -14.12 -3.51
N VAL A 308 24.15 -13.56 -4.63
CA VAL A 308 24.68 -13.90 -5.95
C VAL A 308 26.07 -13.29 -6.09
N LYS A 309 27.05 -14.13 -6.42
CA LYS A 309 28.44 -13.69 -6.61
C LYS A 309 28.49 -12.61 -7.70
N LEU A 310 29.36 -11.61 -7.53
CA LEU A 310 29.54 -10.52 -8.52
C LEU A 310 29.75 -11.05 -9.94
N GLU A 311 30.56 -12.11 -10.09
CA GLU A 311 30.78 -12.79 -11.37
C GLU A 311 29.49 -13.28 -12.03
N GLN A 312 28.56 -13.83 -11.24
CA GLN A 312 27.27 -14.32 -11.74
C GLN A 312 26.34 -13.17 -12.12
N ARG A 313 26.37 -12.06 -11.36
CA ARG A 313 25.61 -10.84 -11.70
C ARG A 313 26.03 -10.31 -13.08
N ILE A 314 27.34 -10.13 -13.29
CA ILE A 314 27.88 -9.66 -14.58
C ILE A 314 27.51 -10.62 -15.73
N LYS A 315 27.58 -11.93 -15.51
CA LYS A 315 27.17 -12.93 -16.52
C LYS A 315 25.69 -12.83 -16.87
N VAL A 316 24.82 -12.61 -15.90
CA VAL A 316 23.38 -12.46 -16.17
C VAL A 316 23.11 -11.17 -16.94
N CYS A 317 23.74 -10.05 -16.58
CA CYS A 317 23.67 -8.81 -17.35
C CYS A 317 24.12 -9.03 -18.81
N ALA A 318 25.21 -9.77 -19.02
CA ALA A 318 25.70 -10.11 -20.36
C ALA A 318 24.70 -10.96 -21.15
N VAL A 319 24.07 -11.96 -20.51
CA VAL A 319 23.04 -12.80 -21.14
C VAL A 319 21.81 -11.97 -21.51
N VAL A 320 21.35 -11.09 -20.62
CA VAL A 320 20.24 -10.17 -20.90
C VAL A 320 20.57 -9.25 -22.08
N MET A 321 21.75 -8.63 -22.08
CA MET A 321 22.21 -7.79 -23.20
C MET A 321 22.30 -8.57 -24.50
N HIS A 322 22.85 -9.78 -24.49
CA HIS A 322 22.92 -10.66 -25.65
C HIS A 322 21.52 -10.94 -26.24
N GLN A 323 20.57 -11.34 -25.40
CA GLN A 323 19.21 -11.64 -25.86
C GLN A 323 18.51 -10.41 -26.46
N VAL A 324 18.66 -9.24 -25.83
CA VAL A 324 18.06 -8.00 -26.34
C VAL A 324 18.73 -7.54 -27.65
N CYS A 325 20.07 -7.58 -27.73
CA CYS A 325 20.81 -7.18 -28.93
C CYS A 325 20.58 -8.13 -30.11
N HIS A 326 20.60 -9.45 -29.88
CA HIS A 326 20.36 -10.44 -30.92
C HIS A 326 18.97 -10.29 -31.53
N ARG A 327 17.93 -10.18 -30.70
CA ARG A 327 16.57 -9.97 -31.21
C ARG A 327 16.39 -8.64 -31.93
N PHE A 328 17.05 -7.57 -31.47
CA PHE A 328 17.01 -6.29 -32.15
C PHE A 328 17.68 -6.37 -33.53
N ASN A 329 18.78 -7.10 -33.65
CA ASN A 329 19.47 -7.32 -34.92
C ASN A 329 18.60 -8.10 -35.93
N ASP A 330 17.84 -9.09 -35.45
CA ASP A 330 16.94 -9.89 -36.28
C ASP A 330 15.64 -9.16 -36.65
N GLY A 331 15.39 -7.96 -36.09
CA GLY A 331 14.18 -7.19 -36.33
C GLY A 331 12.92 -7.79 -35.70
N GLU A 332 13.07 -8.67 -34.70
CA GLU A 332 11.96 -9.32 -34.01
C GLU A 332 11.31 -8.41 -32.95
N GLN A 333 10.18 -8.86 -32.39
CA GLN A 333 9.55 -8.17 -31.28
C GLN A 333 10.47 -8.19 -30.04
N ALA A 334 10.76 -7.00 -29.53
CA ALA A 334 11.63 -6.81 -28.36
C ALA A 334 11.09 -7.54 -27.12
N PHE A 335 12.03 -8.00 -26.30
CA PHE A 335 11.74 -8.86 -25.16
C PHE A 335 11.13 -8.09 -23.98
N THR A 336 10.19 -8.71 -23.30
CA THR A 336 9.86 -8.40 -21.91
C THR A 336 10.79 -9.19 -20.96
N PRO A 337 11.01 -8.74 -19.71
CA PRO A 337 11.79 -9.52 -18.74
C PRO A 337 11.25 -10.95 -18.54
N LYS A 338 9.94 -11.13 -18.69
CA LYS A 338 9.27 -12.44 -18.63
C LYS A 338 9.65 -13.35 -19.80
N ASP A 339 9.73 -12.81 -21.02
CA ASP A 339 10.14 -13.59 -22.18
C ASP A 339 11.60 -14.06 -22.06
N ILE A 340 12.50 -13.20 -21.54
CA ILE A 340 13.89 -13.57 -21.28
C ILE A 340 13.96 -14.71 -20.26
N HIS A 341 13.11 -14.69 -19.24
CA HIS A 341 12.99 -15.79 -18.28
C HIS A 341 12.57 -17.10 -18.95
N GLU A 342 11.56 -17.05 -19.84
CA GLU A 342 11.06 -18.24 -20.53
C GLU A 342 12.13 -18.90 -21.42
N VAL A 343 12.95 -18.08 -22.09
CA VAL A 343 14.04 -18.53 -22.98
C VAL A 343 15.23 -19.05 -22.18
N THR A 344 15.74 -18.25 -21.24
CA THR A 344 17.00 -18.55 -20.55
C THR A 344 16.85 -19.52 -19.37
N LYS A 345 15.62 -19.71 -18.88
CA LYS A 345 15.30 -20.41 -17.62
C LYS A 345 15.98 -19.82 -16.37
N ILE A 346 16.67 -18.68 -16.50
CA ILE A 346 17.22 -17.94 -15.36
C ILE A 346 16.04 -17.38 -14.57
N PRO A 347 16.00 -17.50 -13.22
CA PRO A 347 14.92 -16.96 -12.42
C PRO A 347 14.61 -15.50 -12.77
N GLN A 348 13.33 -15.19 -13.01
CA GLN A 348 12.86 -13.90 -13.53
C GLN A 348 13.36 -12.69 -12.73
N GLN A 349 13.62 -12.85 -11.43
CA GLN A 349 14.13 -11.77 -10.60
C GLN A 349 15.60 -11.43 -10.82
N ILE A 350 16.43 -12.44 -11.08
CA ILE A 350 17.84 -12.21 -11.44
C ILE A 350 17.88 -11.41 -12.75
N ILE A 351 16.95 -11.71 -13.67
CA ILE A 351 16.74 -10.94 -14.89
C ILE A 351 16.24 -9.53 -14.56
N ASN A 352 15.23 -9.37 -13.70
CA ASN A 352 14.70 -8.04 -13.36
C ASN A 352 15.74 -7.13 -12.72
N HIS A 353 16.58 -7.66 -11.82
CA HIS A 353 17.69 -6.91 -11.25
C HIS A 353 18.74 -6.56 -12.28
N ALA A 354 19.15 -7.54 -13.11
CA ALA A 354 20.08 -7.28 -14.21
C ALA A 354 19.54 -6.21 -15.16
N VAL A 355 18.25 -6.27 -15.53
CA VAL A 355 17.57 -5.26 -16.35
C VAL A 355 17.59 -3.90 -15.64
N LYS A 356 17.29 -3.84 -14.34
CA LYS A 356 17.31 -2.60 -13.57
C LYS A 356 18.71 -1.98 -13.55
N GLU A 357 19.75 -2.78 -13.32
CA GLU A 357 21.15 -2.35 -13.38
C GLU A 357 21.51 -1.82 -14.78
N LEU A 358 21.09 -2.51 -15.84
CA LEU A 358 21.34 -2.12 -17.24
C LEU A 358 20.58 -0.86 -17.66
N LEU A 359 19.34 -0.67 -17.21
CA LEU A 359 18.56 0.55 -17.44
C LEU A 359 19.22 1.75 -16.74
N GLN A 360 19.63 1.55 -15.50
CA GLN A 360 20.30 2.55 -14.69
C GLN A 360 21.68 2.94 -15.25
N ALA A 361 22.44 1.95 -15.73
CA ALA A 361 23.71 2.15 -16.43
C ALA A 361 23.56 2.69 -17.86
N LYS A 362 22.34 3.04 -18.30
CA LYS A 362 22.04 3.57 -19.64
C LYS A 362 22.59 2.66 -20.75
N LEU A 363 22.32 1.36 -20.64
CA LEU A 363 22.58 0.37 -21.68
C LEU A 363 21.28 -0.06 -22.38
N LEU A 364 20.18 -0.07 -21.62
CA LEU A 364 18.83 -0.38 -22.10
C LEU A 364 17.89 0.81 -21.91
N VAL A 365 16.79 0.80 -22.66
CA VAL A 365 15.65 1.72 -22.50
C VAL A 365 14.37 0.91 -22.36
N GLU A 366 13.54 1.30 -21.40
CA GLU A 366 12.18 0.77 -21.26
C GLU A 366 11.20 1.52 -22.17
N ILE A 367 10.45 0.79 -22.98
CA ILE A 367 9.29 1.33 -23.71
C ILE A 367 8.04 0.70 -23.10
N ARG A 368 7.18 1.54 -22.52
CA ARG A 368 5.91 1.10 -21.94
C ARG A 368 4.88 0.92 -23.04
N SER A 369 4.42 -0.32 -23.22
CA SER A 369 3.29 -0.63 -24.10
C SER A 369 1.98 -0.22 -23.43
N GLU A 370 1.08 0.45 -24.17
CA GLU A 370 -0.23 0.93 -23.66
C GLU A 370 -1.19 -0.20 -23.25
N LYS A 371 -0.85 -1.47 -23.48
CA LYS A 371 -1.66 -2.60 -23.01
C LYS A 371 -1.59 -2.67 -21.48
N LYS A 372 -2.74 -2.37 -20.85
CA LYS A 372 -3.01 -2.50 -19.40
C LYS A 372 -2.83 -3.95 -18.93
N GLY A 373 -1.60 -4.37 -18.68
CA GLY A 373 -1.19 -5.60 -18.02
C GLY A 373 -0.23 -5.28 -16.86
N SER A 374 0.19 -6.29 -16.09
CA SER A 374 1.17 -6.11 -14.99
C SER A 374 2.45 -5.38 -15.47
N PHE A 375 3.19 -4.75 -14.55
CA PHE A 375 4.49 -4.10 -14.81
C PHE A 375 5.42 -4.96 -15.70
N GLU A 376 5.40 -6.28 -15.48
CA GLU A 376 6.21 -7.27 -16.20
C GLU A 376 5.73 -7.59 -17.64
N GLU A 377 4.48 -7.29 -17.97
CA GLU A 377 3.88 -7.54 -19.30
C GLU A 377 3.83 -6.29 -20.17
N SER A 378 4.12 -5.11 -19.60
CA SER A 378 4.00 -3.82 -20.27
C SER A 378 5.34 -3.17 -20.60
N ILE A 379 6.46 -3.70 -20.09
CA ILE A 379 7.80 -3.15 -20.36
C ILE A 379 8.50 -3.95 -21.45
N ILE A 380 8.76 -3.29 -22.57
CA ILE A 380 9.54 -3.82 -23.68
C ILE A 380 10.95 -3.21 -23.63
N LEU A 381 11.98 -4.04 -23.75
CA LEU A 381 13.39 -3.64 -23.61
C LEU A 381 14.04 -3.41 -24.97
N HIS A 382 14.65 -2.25 -25.16
CA HIS A 382 15.46 -1.93 -26.34
C HIS A 382 16.89 -1.52 -25.98
N PRO A 383 17.87 -1.80 -26.85
CA PRO A 383 19.20 -1.20 -26.74
C PRO A 383 19.11 0.33 -26.82
N ILE A 384 19.89 1.04 -26.02
CA ILE A 384 19.91 2.51 -26.03
C ILE A 384 20.55 3.09 -27.30
N GLU A 385 21.49 2.36 -27.89
CA GLU A 385 22.31 2.79 -29.01
C GLU A 385 22.54 1.63 -29.99
N LYS A 386 23.32 1.90 -31.05
CA LYS A 386 23.63 0.88 -32.06
C LYS A 386 24.35 -0.31 -31.42
N ILE A 387 23.94 -1.50 -31.82
CA ILE A 387 24.50 -2.76 -31.29
C ILE A 387 26.03 -2.82 -31.46
N ASP A 388 26.57 -2.29 -32.56
CA ASP A 388 28.02 -2.27 -32.82
C ASP A 388 28.83 -1.52 -31.74
N HIS A 389 28.19 -0.62 -30.99
CA HIS A 389 28.83 0.13 -29.91
C HIS A 389 28.62 -0.54 -28.54
N LEU A 390 27.71 -1.51 -28.45
CA LEU A 390 27.39 -2.24 -27.24
C LEU A 390 28.20 -3.54 -27.21
N THR A 391 29.41 -3.45 -26.66
CA THR A 391 30.31 -4.59 -26.44
C THR A 391 30.27 -5.02 -24.97
N TYR A 392 30.77 -6.21 -24.65
CA TYR A 392 30.90 -6.66 -23.26
C TYR A 392 31.76 -5.70 -22.43
N GLY A 393 32.83 -5.16 -23.02
CA GLY A 393 33.68 -4.13 -22.40
C GLY A 393 32.91 -2.85 -22.09
N ALA A 394 32.13 -2.34 -23.06
CA ALA A 394 31.30 -1.15 -22.87
C ALA A 394 30.21 -1.35 -21.80
N MET A 395 29.63 -2.55 -21.73
CA MET A 395 28.68 -2.91 -20.68
C MET A 395 29.33 -2.84 -19.30
N ILE A 396 30.50 -3.45 -19.13
CA ILE A 396 31.21 -3.47 -17.85
C ILE A 396 31.65 -2.07 -17.43
N GLU A 397 32.20 -1.28 -18.36
CA GLU A 397 32.60 0.10 -18.12
C GLU A 397 31.44 0.91 -17.53
N ARG A 398 30.26 0.87 -18.17
CA ARG A 398 29.08 1.59 -17.67
C ARG A 398 28.52 1.03 -16.36
N LEU A 399 28.57 -0.29 -16.16
CA LEU A 399 28.16 -0.89 -14.89
C LEU A 399 29.09 -0.48 -13.74
N PHE A 400 30.39 -0.31 -13.99
CA PHE A 400 31.35 0.13 -12.99
C PHE A 400 31.24 1.64 -12.68
N THR A 401 30.86 2.46 -13.67
CA THR A 401 30.68 3.91 -13.46
C THR A 401 29.31 4.26 -12.89
N TYR A 402 28.31 3.38 -13.00
CA TYR A 402 26.97 3.65 -12.50
C TYR A 402 26.89 3.46 -10.98
N GLY A 403 26.70 4.57 -10.24
CA GLY A 403 26.55 4.58 -8.79
C GLY A 403 26.91 5.95 -8.20
N ALA A 404 26.76 6.11 -6.89
CA ALA A 404 27.35 7.23 -6.19
C ALA A 404 28.80 6.86 -5.84
N ASP A 405 29.76 7.69 -6.23
CA ASP A 405 31.11 7.59 -5.68
C ASP A 405 31.00 7.71 -4.16
N VAL A 406 31.64 6.78 -3.45
CA VAL A 406 31.81 6.93 -2.01
C VAL A 406 32.80 8.07 -1.83
N VAL A 407 32.26 9.27 -1.67
CA VAL A 407 33.02 10.49 -1.37
C VAL A 407 34.01 10.17 -0.25
N GLY A 408 35.30 10.18 -0.59
CA GLY A 408 36.37 9.99 0.39
C GLY A 408 37.21 8.71 0.29
N LEU A 409 36.87 7.68 -0.50
CA LEU A 409 37.74 6.48 -0.56
C LEU A 409 39.11 6.76 -1.21
N ALA A 410 39.12 7.44 -2.35
CA ALA A 410 40.35 7.85 -3.03
C ALA A 410 40.99 9.11 -2.40
N GLU A 411 40.20 9.97 -1.76
CA GLU A 411 40.71 11.21 -1.12
C GLU A 411 41.37 10.95 0.24
N GLN A 412 41.04 9.85 0.94
CA GLN A 412 41.62 9.54 2.24
C GLN A 412 43.09 9.12 2.15
N ASN A 413 43.55 8.52 1.04
CA ASN A 413 44.95 8.11 0.84
C ASN A 413 45.34 8.09 -0.67
N PRO A 414 45.69 9.24 -1.26
CA PRO A 414 46.03 9.35 -2.70
C PRO A 414 47.32 8.60 -3.13
N ASP A 415 48.17 8.24 -2.17
CA ASP A 415 49.54 7.75 -2.42
C ASP A 415 49.67 6.23 -2.52
N TRP A 416 48.57 5.49 -2.39
CA TRP A 416 48.60 4.04 -2.47
C TRP A 416 48.71 3.62 -3.95
N GLU A 417 49.92 3.21 -4.37
CA GLU A 417 50.20 2.67 -5.72
C GLU A 417 49.21 1.57 -6.13
N MET A 418 48.74 0.79 -5.15
CA MET A 418 47.74 -0.27 -5.35
C MET A 418 46.44 0.23 -6.02
N TRP A 419 45.94 1.45 -5.76
CA TRP A 419 44.73 1.94 -6.43
C TRP A 419 44.98 2.17 -7.93
N LYS A 420 46.14 2.73 -8.28
CA LYS A 420 46.55 2.93 -9.67
C LYS A 420 46.70 1.60 -10.39
N ASP A 421 47.29 0.60 -9.74
CA ASP A 421 47.42 -0.74 -10.31
C ASP A 421 46.05 -1.41 -10.56
N ILE A 422 45.10 -1.23 -9.64
CA ILE A 422 43.71 -1.72 -9.81
C ILE A 422 43.01 -1.00 -10.97
N ASP A 423 43.18 0.31 -11.11
CA ASP A 423 42.60 1.08 -12.21
C ASP A 423 43.16 0.65 -13.57
N VAL A 424 44.47 0.41 -13.65
CA VAL A 424 45.13 -0.13 -14.85
C VAL A 424 44.59 -1.52 -15.19
N LEU A 425 44.46 -2.40 -14.20
CA LEU A 425 43.90 -3.74 -14.39
C LEU A 425 42.45 -3.70 -14.88
N ASN A 426 41.63 -2.82 -14.30
CA ASN A 426 40.24 -2.62 -14.72
C ASN A 426 40.17 -2.10 -16.16
N ALA A 427 41.04 -1.15 -16.53
CA ALA A 427 41.12 -0.62 -17.89
C ALA A 427 41.54 -1.70 -18.91
N GLU A 428 42.53 -2.53 -18.58
CA GLU A 428 42.93 -3.66 -19.43
C GLU A 428 41.80 -4.68 -19.60
N PHE A 429 41.05 -4.95 -18.53
CA PHE A 429 39.91 -5.87 -18.57
C PHE A 429 38.79 -5.32 -19.46
N VAL A 430 38.46 -4.04 -19.34
CA VAL A 430 37.48 -3.35 -20.21
C VAL A 430 37.92 -3.39 -21.67
N GLU A 431 39.18 -3.07 -21.96
CA GLU A 431 39.73 -3.10 -23.32
C GLU A 431 39.66 -4.50 -23.94
N LYS A 432 40.04 -5.54 -23.19
CA LYS A 432 39.89 -6.93 -23.67
C LYS A 432 38.43 -7.28 -23.93
N GLY A 433 37.51 -6.79 -23.09
CA GLY A 433 36.07 -6.98 -23.23
C GLY A 433 35.46 -6.29 -24.45
N LYS A 434 36.06 -5.20 -24.96
CA LYS A 434 35.56 -4.49 -26.16
C LYS A 434 35.63 -5.36 -27.42
N ASN A 435 36.43 -6.42 -27.42
CA ASN A 435 36.52 -7.37 -28.53
C ASN A 435 35.37 -8.40 -28.53
N ILE A 436 34.50 -8.40 -27.52
CA ILE A 436 33.40 -9.35 -27.38
C ILE A 436 32.10 -8.61 -27.71
N ASN A 437 31.53 -8.90 -28.88
CA ASN A 437 30.24 -8.38 -29.31
C ASN A 437 29.09 -9.23 -28.78
N PHE A 438 27.92 -8.61 -28.60
CA PHE A 438 26.69 -9.29 -28.19
C PHE A 438 25.93 -9.94 -29.36
N VAL A 439 26.39 -9.74 -30.60
CA VAL A 439 25.84 -10.32 -31.84
C VAL A 439 26.94 -11.00 -32.62
#